data_AF-A0A965RCM0-F1
#
_entry.id   AF-A0A965RCM0-F1
#
_cell.length_a   1.000
_cell.length_b   1.000
_cell.length_c   1.000
_cell.angle_alpha   90.00
_cell.angle_beta   90.00
_cell.angle_gamma   90.00
#
_symmetry.space_group_name_H-M   'P 1'
#
loop_
_entity.id
_entity.type
_entity.pdbx_description
1 polymer ?
#
loop_
_entity_poly.entity_id
_entity_poly.type
_entity_poly.pdbx_seq_one_letter_code
_entity_poly.pdbx_strand_id
1 'polypeptide(L)'
;MVRSEPRLLSIIPPMTQLNTPYPSTAYLTGFLRSRGFDARQEDLALELVLRLLSSAGLDAVRGVCERLPKRQRGPHVSRFLLEFDRYRATIDGVISFLQGRDSTLAHRIASRQFLPEGTRFESLENYVAAEEGGDPLAWAFGALGTSDRARHFATLYLNDIADVLREAIDPRFEFVRYAERLAASAPSFDPLAAALEAPRTLIDEWLYELTVAALSRHQPDIVLLSVPFPGAVYGAFRIAQAIRERSPEVTLVLGGGYVNTELRELAESRVFDFFDHSI
;
A
#
# COMPACT_ATOMS: atom_id res chain seq x y z
N MET A 1 9.96 -21.42 -37.12
CA MET A 1 10.25 -20.31 -36.18
C MET A 1 10.18 -20.91 -34.79
N VAL A 2 11.31 -21.02 -34.08
CA VAL A 2 11.30 -21.43 -32.67
C VAL A 2 10.59 -20.31 -31.93
N ARG A 3 9.41 -20.57 -31.35
CA ARG A 3 8.80 -19.60 -30.43
C ARG A 3 9.79 -19.42 -29.29
N SER A 4 10.29 -18.20 -29.11
CA SER A 4 10.98 -17.85 -27.87
C SER A 4 10.05 -18.20 -26.71
N GLU A 5 10.60 -18.80 -25.66
CA GLU A 5 9.82 -19.07 -24.44
C GLU A 5 9.20 -17.77 -23.94
N PRO A 6 7.95 -17.81 -23.44
CA PRO A 6 7.24 -16.60 -23.03
C PRO A 6 7.95 -15.94 -21.85
N ARG A 7 8.01 -14.61 -21.85
CA ARG A 7 8.47 -13.79 -20.72
C ARG A 7 7.35 -13.64 -19.71
N LEU A 8 7.60 -14.05 -18.47
CA LEU A 8 6.61 -14.00 -17.40
C LEU A 8 6.96 -12.91 -16.40
N LEU A 9 5.96 -12.11 -16.03
CA LEU A 9 6.07 -11.13 -14.97
C LEU A 9 5.06 -11.43 -13.86
N SER A 10 5.57 -11.79 -12.68
CA SER A 10 4.74 -11.95 -11.48
C SER A 10 4.61 -10.63 -10.74
N ILE A 11 3.38 -10.19 -10.46
CA ILE A 11 3.11 -8.91 -9.81
C ILE A 11 2.38 -9.14 -8.49
N ILE A 12 2.88 -8.50 -7.42
CA ILE A 12 2.11 -8.30 -6.19
C ILE A 12 1.34 -6.98 -6.33
N PRO A 13 0.00 -7.02 -6.40
CA PRO A 13 -0.82 -5.81 -6.37
C PRO A 13 -0.72 -5.13 -5.00
N PRO A 14 -0.93 -3.80 -4.92
CA PRO A 14 -0.89 -3.09 -3.65
C PRO A 14 -1.84 -3.70 -2.62
N MET A 15 -1.25 -4.02 -1.48
CA MET A 15 -1.91 -4.55 -0.29
C MET A 15 -2.19 -3.40 0.67
N THR A 16 -3.28 -3.49 1.43
CA THR A 16 -3.54 -2.66 2.62
C THR A 16 -2.75 -3.12 3.86
N GLN A 17 -1.65 -3.86 3.66
CA GLN A 17 -0.82 -4.40 4.74
C GLN A 17 0.68 -4.26 4.38
N LEU A 18 1.39 -3.41 5.13
CA LEU A 18 2.81 -3.08 4.88
C LEU A 18 3.83 -3.90 5.68
N ASN A 19 3.38 -4.61 6.71
CA ASN A 19 4.29 -5.14 7.74
C ASN A 19 4.86 -6.53 7.43
N THR A 20 4.35 -7.24 6.43
CA THR A 20 4.86 -8.55 6.04
C THR A 20 4.89 -8.68 4.51
N PRO A 21 6.08 -8.82 3.88
CA PRO A 21 6.15 -9.06 2.44
C PRO A 21 5.45 -10.38 2.13
N TYR A 22 4.52 -10.37 1.18
CA TYR A 22 3.85 -11.60 0.77
C TYR A 22 4.74 -12.34 -0.24
N PRO A 23 5.27 -13.53 0.07
CA PRO A 23 6.36 -14.09 -0.72
C PRO A 23 5.89 -14.85 -1.97
N SER A 24 4.60 -14.83 -2.30
CA SER A 24 4.04 -15.71 -3.35
C SER A 24 4.69 -15.51 -4.71
N THR A 25 4.88 -14.28 -5.14
CA THR A 25 5.48 -13.98 -6.45
C THR A 25 6.97 -14.29 -6.46
N ALA A 26 7.67 -14.17 -5.33
CA ALA A 26 9.06 -14.59 -5.20
C ALA A 26 9.20 -16.11 -5.34
N TYR A 27 8.36 -16.88 -4.65
CA TYR A 27 8.33 -18.34 -4.77
C TYR A 27 7.91 -18.79 -6.18
N LEU A 28 6.86 -18.20 -6.74
CA LEU A 28 6.38 -18.49 -8.09
C LEU A 28 7.45 -18.19 -9.13
N THR A 29 8.11 -17.05 -9.02
CA THR A 29 9.20 -16.65 -9.93
C THR A 29 10.39 -17.61 -9.80
N GLY A 30 10.78 -17.99 -8.58
CA GLY A 30 11.83 -18.98 -8.34
C GLY A 30 11.50 -20.34 -8.97
N PHE A 31 10.26 -20.81 -8.79
CA PHE A 31 9.76 -22.03 -9.40
C PHE A 31 9.79 -21.97 -10.93
N LEU A 32 9.25 -20.92 -11.54
CA LEU A 32 9.24 -20.75 -13.00
C LEU A 32 10.66 -20.75 -13.59
N ARG A 33 11.60 -20.05 -12.94
CA ARG A 33 13.02 -20.06 -13.33
C ARG A 33 13.63 -21.46 -13.25
N SER A 34 13.30 -22.23 -12.22
CA SER A 34 13.75 -23.63 -12.10
C SER A 34 13.19 -24.55 -13.20
N ARG A 35 12.15 -24.11 -13.92
CA ARG A 35 11.58 -24.79 -15.09
C ARG A 35 12.07 -24.25 -16.43
N GLY A 36 13.02 -23.31 -16.42
CA GLY A 36 13.64 -22.75 -17.62
C GLY A 36 13.05 -21.44 -18.13
N PHE A 37 11.89 -21.01 -17.61
CA PHE A 37 11.21 -19.81 -18.09
C PHE A 37 11.95 -18.51 -17.74
N ASP A 38 11.87 -17.52 -18.64
CA ASP A 38 12.28 -16.15 -18.37
C ASP A 38 11.26 -15.44 -17.47
N ALA A 39 11.39 -15.62 -16.15
CA ALA A 39 10.48 -15.03 -15.16
C ALA A 39 11.10 -13.85 -14.39
N ARG A 40 10.31 -12.81 -14.19
CA ARG A 40 10.60 -11.60 -13.40
C ARG A 40 9.48 -11.37 -12.38
N GLN A 41 9.79 -10.56 -11.37
CA GLN A 41 8.84 -10.17 -10.34
C GLN A 41 8.87 -8.65 -10.19
N GLU A 42 7.70 -8.06 -9.92
CA GLU A 42 7.57 -6.70 -9.38
C GLU A 42 6.70 -6.69 -8.13
N ASP A 43 7.06 -5.84 -7.17
CA ASP A 43 6.27 -5.56 -5.98
C ASP A 43 5.74 -4.13 -6.06
N LEU A 44 4.64 -3.97 -6.80
CA LEU A 44 4.02 -2.66 -6.99
C LEU A 44 3.40 -2.13 -5.70
N ALA A 45 3.13 -2.99 -4.71
CA ALA A 45 2.70 -2.57 -3.38
C ALA A 45 3.80 -1.76 -2.69
N LEU A 46 5.00 -2.34 -2.62
CA LEU A 46 6.13 -1.69 -1.99
C LEU A 46 6.55 -0.42 -2.75
N GLU A 47 6.62 -0.49 -4.09
CA GLU A 47 6.96 0.69 -4.90
C GLU A 47 5.96 1.84 -4.71
N LEU A 48 4.66 1.57 -4.70
CA LEU A 48 3.62 2.57 -4.49
C LEU A 48 3.73 3.21 -3.11
N VAL A 49 3.96 2.40 -2.08
CA VAL A 49 4.05 2.86 -0.68
C VAL A 49 5.30 3.71 -0.48
N LEU A 50 6.44 3.31 -1.05
CA LEU A 50 7.67 4.10 -0.97
C LEU A 50 7.58 5.40 -1.76
N ARG A 51 6.88 5.39 -2.90
CA ARG A 51 6.56 6.62 -3.64
C ARG A 51 5.70 7.56 -2.81
N LEU A 52 4.65 7.02 -2.19
CA LEU A 52 3.72 7.78 -1.35
C LEU A 52 4.42 8.36 -0.11
N LEU A 53 5.18 7.52 0.61
CA LEU A 53 5.88 7.85 1.85
C LEU A 53 7.27 8.44 1.54
N SER A 54 7.29 9.45 0.69
CA SER A 54 8.49 10.22 0.37
C SER A 54 8.18 11.70 0.41
N SER A 55 9.21 12.55 0.50
CA SER A 55 9.00 14.00 0.45
C SER A 55 8.21 14.43 -0.80
N ALA A 56 8.54 13.85 -1.96
CA ALA A 56 7.88 14.12 -3.23
C ALA A 56 6.44 13.58 -3.27
N GLY A 57 6.21 12.41 -2.67
CA GLY A 57 4.86 11.85 -2.50
C GLY A 57 3.99 12.77 -1.65
N LEU A 58 4.52 13.26 -0.52
CA LEU A 58 3.80 14.19 0.35
C LEU A 58 3.54 15.55 -0.33
N ASP A 59 4.46 16.05 -1.16
CA ASP A 59 4.24 17.26 -1.98
C ASP A 59 3.00 17.09 -2.89
N ALA A 60 2.86 15.93 -3.53
CA ALA A 60 1.69 15.63 -4.35
C ALA A 60 0.39 15.48 -3.54
N VAL A 61 0.46 14.82 -2.37
CA VAL A 61 -0.67 14.69 -1.43
C VAL A 61 -1.14 16.06 -0.96
N ARG A 62 -0.22 16.96 -0.61
CA ARG A 62 -0.53 18.35 -0.26
C ARG A 62 -1.26 19.05 -1.41
N GLY A 63 -0.80 18.87 -2.65
CA GLY A 63 -1.47 19.44 -3.82
C GLY A 63 -2.93 19.00 -3.95
N VAL A 64 -3.27 17.75 -3.61
CA VAL A 64 -4.67 17.29 -3.55
C VAL A 64 -5.42 17.96 -2.40
N CYS A 65 -4.84 17.97 -1.20
CA CYS A 65 -5.43 18.56 -0.01
C CYS A 65 -5.75 20.05 -0.17
N GLU A 66 -4.87 20.81 -0.84
CA GLU A 66 -5.04 22.24 -1.08
C GLU A 66 -6.16 22.55 -2.09
N ARG A 67 -6.46 21.62 -3.01
CA ARG A 67 -7.59 21.75 -3.94
C ARG A 67 -8.94 21.49 -3.28
N LEU A 68 -8.98 20.83 -2.13
CA LEU A 68 -10.22 20.62 -1.38
C LEU A 68 -10.78 21.96 -0.87
N PRO A 69 -12.09 22.22 -1.02
CA PRO A 69 -12.75 23.35 -0.38
C PRO A 69 -12.48 23.34 1.14
N LYS A 70 -12.19 24.50 1.74
CA LYS A 70 -11.88 24.60 3.18
C LYS A 70 -12.91 23.92 4.09
N ARG A 71 -14.19 23.94 3.71
CA ARG A 71 -15.29 23.29 4.46
C ARG A 71 -15.30 21.75 4.38
N GLN A 72 -14.61 21.18 3.41
CA GLN A 72 -14.47 19.72 3.21
C GLN A 72 -13.15 19.19 3.76
N ARG A 73 -12.26 20.06 4.24
CA ARG A 73 -11.04 19.64 4.94
C ARG A 73 -11.43 19.25 6.36
N GLY A 74 -11.37 17.97 6.66
CA GLY A 74 -11.56 17.46 8.00
C GLY A 74 -10.33 17.72 8.88
N PRO A 75 -10.32 17.16 10.10
CA PRO A 75 -9.27 17.42 11.08
C PRO A 75 -7.90 16.91 10.63
N HIS A 76 -7.83 15.75 9.94
CA HIS A 76 -6.56 15.16 9.53
C HIS A 76 -5.88 15.99 8.44
N VAL A 77 -6.63 16.39 7.41
CA VAL A 77 -6.12 17.23 6.33
C VAL A 77 -5.73 18.61 6.84
N SER A 78 -6.54 19.20 7.73
CA SER A 78 -6.26 20.53 8.27
C SER A 78 -4.96 20.54 9.08
N ARG A 79 -4.73 19.54 9.92
CA ARG A 79 -3.48 19.41 10.70
C ARG A 79 -2.28 19.09 9.81
N PHE A 80 -2.45 18.20 8.82
CA PHE A 80 -1.40 17.89 7.86
C PHE A 80 -0.93 19.12 7.08
N LEU A 81 -1.85 19.96 6.62
CA LEU A 81 -1.51 21.20 5.93
C LEU A 81 -0.81 22.21 6.84
N LEU A 82 -1.20 22.27 8.12
CA LEU A 82 -0.56 23.15 9.11
C LEU A 82 0.87 22.73 9.43
N GLU A 83 1.10 21.42 9.61
CA GLU A 83 2.39 20.84 10.01
C GLU A 83 3.20 20.32 8.80
N PHE A 84 2.80 20.66 7.57
CA PHE A 84 3.29 20.02 6.35
C PHE A 84 4.82 20.06 6.23
N ASP A 85 5.43 21.20 6.51
CA ASP A 85 6.88 21.37 6.39
C ASP A 85 7.64 20.39 7.31
N ARG A 86 7.07 20.06 8.47
CA ARG A 86 7.63 19.04 9.37
C ARG A 86 7.45 17.65 8.80
N TYR A 87 6.25 17.29 8.34
CA TYR A 87 6.01 15.99 7.67
C TYR A 87 6.99 15.77 6.50
N ARG A 88 7.12 16.77 5.63
CA ARG A 88 8.02 16.75 4.48
C ARG A 88 9.49 16.61 4.90
N ALA A 89 9.91 17.29 5.96
CA ALA A 89 11.28 17.21 6.46
C ALA A 89 11.63 15.88 7.14
N THR A 90 10.64 15.17 7.70
CA THR A 90 10.88 13.96 8.49
C THR A 90 10.63 12.65 7.75
N ILE A 91 9.76 12.63 6.73
CA ILE A 91 9.28 11.38 6.11
C ILE A 91 10.40 10.47 5.59
N ASP A 92 11.36 11.01 4.83
CA ASP A 92 12.43 10.19 4.24
C ASP A 92 13.33 9.57 5.33
N GLY A 93 13.60 10.34 6.39
CA GLY A 93 14.35 9.87 7.56
C GLY A 93 13.60 8.76 8.31
N VAL A 94 12.28 8.92 8.50
CA VAL A 94 11.44 7.89 9.13
C VAL A 94 11.44 6.60 8.31
N ILE A 95 11.30 6.68 6.98
CA ILE A 95 11.35 5.50 6.11
C ILE A 95 12.74 4.84 6.13
N SER A 96 13.81 5.64 6.09
CA SER A 96 15.18 5.14 6.23
C SER A 96 15.39 4.40 7.55
N PHE A 97 14.89 4.93 8.66
CA PHE A 97 14.93 4.29 9.98
C PHE A 97 14.14 2.97 10.00
N LEU A 98 12.92 2.96 9.48
CA LEU A 98 12.07 1.76 9.43
C LEU A 98 12.67 0.66 8.55
N GLN A 99 13.40 1.02 7.50
CA GLN A 99 14.15 0.10 6.64
C GLN A 99 15.48 -0.36 7.26
N GLY A 100 15.82 0.10 8.46
CA GLY A 100 17.07 -0.23 9.15
C GLY A 100 18.31 0.44 8.55
N ARG A 101 18.15 1.42 7.67
CA ARG A 101 19.26 2.12 7.00
C ARG A 101 19.85 3.24 7.86
N ASP A 102 19.06 3.80 8.78
CA ASP A 102 19.51 4.82 9.74
C ASP A 102 18.94 4.58 11.14
N SER A 103 19.65 3.80 11.96
CA SER A 103 19.26 3.54 13.35
C SER A 103 19.53 4.72 14.29
N THR A 104 20.27 5.75 13.86
CA THR A 104 20.66 6.88 14.72
C THR A 104 19.46 7.79 15.04
N LEU A 105 18.43 7.76 14.20
CA LEU A 105 17.18 8.50 14.40
C LEU A 105 16.33 7.96 15.56
N ALA A 106 16.62 6.76 16.09
CA ALA A 106 15.83 6.15 17.16
C ALA A 106 15.66 7.08 18.37
N HIS A 107 16.74 7.71 18.85
CA HIS A 107 16.66 8.64 19.99
C HIS A 107 15.85 9.90 19.66
N ARG A 108 16.00 10.44 18.45
CA ARG A 108 15.27 11.64 18.01
C ARG A 108 13.78 11.37 17.88
N ILE A 109 13.41 10.25 17.27
CA ILE A 109 12.02 9.81 17.16
C ILE A 109 11.44 9.55 18.55
N ALA A 110 12.14 8.78 19.39
CA ALA A 110 11.69 8.46 20.74
C ALA A 110 11.54 9.68 21.67
N SER A 111 12.23 10.79 21.38
CA SER A 111 12.11 12.03 22.15
C SER A 111 10.79 12.79 21.95
N ARG A 112 9.97 12.40 20.96
CA ARG A 112 8.72 13.08 20.54
C ARG A 112 8.87 14.53 20.03
N GLN A 113 10.07 15.09 20.06
CA GLN A 113 10.35 16.45 19.55
C GLN A 113 10.60 16.47 18.03
N PHE A 114 10.87 15.32 17.43
CA PHE A 114 11.24 15.22 16.02
C PHE A 114 10.03 15.18 15.08
N LEU A 115 9.10 14.26 15.32
CA LEU A 115 7.95 14.03 14.42
C LEU A 115 6.81 15.02 14.69
N PRO A 116 6.09 15.47 13.65
CA PRO A 116 4.75 16.02 13.89
C PRO A 116 3.87 14.87 14.39
N GLU A 117 3.11 15.15 15.44
CA GLU A 117 2.20 14.18 16.05
C GLU A 117 0.78 14.56 15.62
N GLY A 118 -0.03 13.62 15.14
CA GLY A 118 -1.45 13.78 14.85
C GLY A 118 -2.34 13.12 15.90
N THR A 119 -3.61 12.91 15.56
CA THR A 119 -4.60 12.27 16.45
C THR A 119 -4.19 10.88 16.89
N ARG A 120 -3.35 10.18 16.11
CA ARG A 120 -2.85 8.84 16.48
C ARG A 120 -1.96 8.84 17.72
N PHE A 121 -1.40 9.99 18.10
CA PHE A 121 -0.58 10.14 19.30
C PHE A 121 -1.38 10.50 20.57
N GLU A 122 -2.65 10.91 20.46
CA GLU A 122 -3.50 11.26 21.61
C GLU A 122 -3.69 10.07 22.57
N SER A 123 -3.68 8.84 22.03
CA SER A 123 -3.72 7.62 22.85
C SER A 123 -2.55 7.53 23.83
N LEU A 124 -1.38 8.08 23.49
CA LEU A 124 -0.20 8.13 24.35
C LEU A 124 -0.39 9.12 25.50
N GLU A 125 -1.13 10.21 25.30
CA GLU A 125 -1.39 11.24 26.32
C GLU A 125 -2.27 10.71 27.46
N ASN A 126 -3.21 9.82 27.15
CA ASN A 126 -4.06 9.19 28.16
C ASN A 126 -3.27 8.27 29.12
N TYR A 127 -2.12 7.74 28.69
CA TYR A 127 -1.21 7.01 29.57
C TYR A 127 -0.33 7.94 30.40
N VAL A 128 -0.03 9.15 29.89
CA VAL A 128 0.75 10.20 30.59
C VAL A 128 0.01 10.79 31.77
N ALA A 129 -1.30 10.98 31.65
CA ALA A 129 -2.11 11.54 32.72
C ALA A 129 -2.39 10.56 33.88
N ALA A 130 -2.13 9.27 33.71
CA ALA A 130 -2.41 8.23 34.71
C ALA A 130 -1.27 8.00 35.72
N GLU A 131 -0.05 8.48 35.44
CA GLU A 131 1.09 8.37 36.34
C GLU A 131 1.70 9.76 36.59
N GLU A 132 1.34 10.39 37.70
CA GLU A 132 2.06 11.57 38.20
C GLU A 132 3.52 11.18 38.54
N GLY A 133 4.43 11.40 37.59
CA GLY A 133 5.89 11.43 37.81
C GLY A 133 6.75 10.36 37.15
N GLY A 134 6.18 9.46 36.33
CA GLY A 134 6.92 8.42 35.57
C GLY A 134 6.97 8.68 34.06
N ASP A 135 7.91 8.05 33.32
CA ASP A 135 7.82 7.93 31.85
C ASP A 135 6.55 7.10 31.55
N PRO A 136 5.49 7.70 30.99
CA PRO A 136 4.17 7.09 30.82
C PRO A 136 4.13 5.83 29.98
N LEU A 137 5.22 5.58 29.27
CA LEU A 137 5.41 4.44 28.40
C LEU A 137 6.36 3.42 29.01
N ALA A 138 6.97 3.66 30.18
CA ALA A 138 7.87 2.72 30.84
C ALA A 138 7.18 1.39 31.18
N TRP A 139 5.88 1.38 31.48
CA TRP A 139 5.13 0.15 31.73
C TRP A 139 4.66 -0.55 30.44
N ALA A 140 4.23 0.21 29.42
CA ALA A 140 3.82 -0.34 28.11
C ALA A 140 5.01 -0.87 27.29
N PHE A 141 6.21 -0.30 27.52
CA PHE A 141 7.43 -0.70 26.87
C PHE A 141 8.34 -1.56 27.75
N GLY A 142 8.23 -1.54 29.08
CA GLY A 142 9.02 -2.39 29.97
C GLY A 142 10.52 -2.41 29.61
N ALA A 143 11.03 -3.59 29.21
CA ALA A 143 12.40 -3.83 28.76
C ALA A 143 12.69 -3.46 27.28
N LEU A 144 11.75 -2.83 26.57
CA LEU A 144 11.91 -2.46 25.16
C LEU A 144 12.88 -1.27 25.04
N GLY A 145 13.92 -1.47 24.22
CA GLY A 145 14.93 -0.46 23.99
C GLY A 145 14.36 0.75 23.23
N THR A 146 15.08 1.87 23.26
CA THR A 146 14.75 3.11 22.52
C THR A 146 14.37 2.88 21.06
N SER A 147 14.94 1.85 20.42
CA SER A 147 14.62 1.47 19.04
C SER A 147 13.18 1.01 18.85
N ASP A 148 12.60 0.23 19.76
CA ASP A 148 11.24 -0.31 19.58
C ASP A 148 10.18 0.76 19.84
N ARG A 149 10.43 1.63 20.83
CA ARG A 149 9.64 2.85 21.03
C ARG A 149 9.67 3.74 19.79
N ALA A 150 10.84 3.93 19.18
CA ALA A 150 10.95 4.70 17.95
C ALA A 150 10.18 4.06 16.77
N ARG A 151 10.20 2.73 16.63
CA ARG A 151 9.39 2.02 15.61
C ARG A 151 7.89 2.19 15.84
N HIS A 152 7.45 2.15 17.10
CA HIS A 152 6.05 2.39 17.45
C HIS A 152 5.62 3.82 17.06
N PHE A 153 6.39 4.85 17.44
CA PHE A 153 6.07 6.24 17.10
C PHE A 153 6.14 6.50 15.59
N ALA A 154 7.12 5.93 14.89
CA ALA A 154 7.17 5.95 13.44
C ALA A 154 5.89 5.34 12.83
N THR A 155 5.37 4.25 13.40
CA THR A 155 4.12 3.62 12.95
C THR A 155 2.90 4.52 13.17
N LEU A 156 2.79 5.19 14.32
CA LEU A 156 1.73 6.19 14.57
C LEU A 156 1.79 7.34 13.58
N TYR A 157 3.00 7.85 13.32
CA TYR A 157 3.25 8.90 12.33
C TYR A 157 2.84 8.49 10.90
N LEU A 158 3.16 7.25 10.48
CA LEU A 158 2.67 6.74 9.20
C LEU A 158 1.14 6.61 9.20
N ASN A 159 0.53 6.17 10.30
CA ASN A 159 -0.93 6.07 10.41
C ASN A 159 -1.64 7.44 10.35
N ASP A 160 -1.02 8.51 10.88
CA ASP A 160 -1.55 9.88 10.71
C ASP A 160 -1.57 10.27 9.21
N ILE A 161 -0.51 9.96 8.46
CA ILE A 161 -0.49 10.18 7.00
C ILE A 161 -1.58 9.32 6.32
N ALA A 162 -1.81 8.10 6.78
CA ALA A 162 -2.89 7.24 6.28
C ALA A 162 -4.27 7.89 6.41
N ASP A 163 -4.53 8.53 7.55
CA ASP A 163 -5.80 9.21 7.77
C ASP A 163 -5.97 10.43 6.86
N VAL A 164 -4.89 11.14 6.54
CA VAL A 164 -4.91 12.22 5.53
C VAL A 164 -5.28 11.67 4.16
N LEU A 165 -4.67 10.57 3.74
CA LEU A 165 -4.99 9.92 2.46
C LEU A 165 -6.43 9.45 2.41
N ARG A 166 -6.91 8.84 3.50
CA ARG A 166 -8.29 8.37 3.64
C ARG A 166 -9.30 9.50 3.56
N GLU A 167 -8.97 10.65 4.13
CA GLU A 167 -9.84 11.83 4.15
C GLU A 167 -9.80 12.62 2.82
N ALA A 168 -8.63 12.76 2.18
CA ALA A 168 -8.45 13.64 1.03
C ALA A 168 -8.39 12.96 -0.34
N ILE A 169 -8.01 11.68 -0.40
CA ILE A 169 -7.62 11.02 -1.66
C ILE A 169 -8.50 9.81 -1.93
N ASP A 170 -8.53 8.85 -1.00
CA ASP A 170 -9.24 7.60 -1.19
C ASP A 170 -9.78 7.06 0.14
N PRO A 171 -11.11 7.05 0.36
CA PRO A 171 -11.71 6.56 1.59
C PRO A 171 -11.46 5.06 1.87
N ARG A 172 -10.96 4.30 0.89
CA ARG A 172 -10.61 2.88 1.02
C ARG A 172 -9.20 2.66 1.55
N PHE A 173 -8.38 3.71 1.61
CA PHE A 173 -6.97 3.59 1.96
C PHE A 173 -6.75 3.23 3.44
N GLU A 174 -6.03 2.15 3.71
CA GLU A 174 -5.58 1.72 5.04
C GLU A 174 -4.21 1.02 4.96
N PHE A 175 -3.28 1.30 5.89
CA PHE A 175 -1.94 0.66 5.94
C PHE A 175 -1.92 -0.69 6.66
N VAL A 176 -2.83 -0.87 7.62
CA VAL A 176 -2.95 -2.07 8.45
C VAL A 176 -4.43 -2.36 8.64
N ARG A 177 -5.05 -3.00 7.65
CA ARG A 177 -6.18 -3.90 7.89
C ARG A 177 -6.17 -5.04 6.89
N TYR A 178 -6.18 -6.24 7.47
CA TYR A 178 -6.87 -7.40 6.92
C TYR A 178 -8.26 -6.94 6.50
N ALA A 179 -8.58 -7.08 5.21
CA ALA A 179 -9.75 -6.51 4.56
C ALA A 179 -11.07 -7.18 4.99
N GLU A 180 -11.39 -7.19 6.27
CA GLU A 180 -12.70 -7.63 6.77
C GLU A 180 -13.82 -6.68 6.34
N ARG A 181 -13.55 -5.45 5.87
CA ARG A 181 -14.63 -4.52 5.49
C ARG A 181 -14.97 -4.46 4.00
N LEU A 182 -14.05 -4.85 3.13
CA LEU A 182 -14.32 -4.96 1.69
C LEU A 182 -14.55 -6.41 1.24
N ALA A 183 -14.29 -7.37 2.13
CA ALA A 183 -14.59 -8.77 1.91
C ALA A 183 -14.89 -9.58 3.17
N ALA A 184 -15.50 -8.95 4.17
CA ALA A 184 -16.66 -9.62 4.75
C ALA A 184 -17.63 -9.84 3.59
N SER A 185 -17.46 -10.97 2.90
CA SER A 185 -18.45 -11.61 2.04
C SER A 185 -19.34 -10.58 1.34
N ALA A 186 -18.74 -9.70 0.53
CA ALA A 186 -19.54 -8.87 -0.35
C ALA A 186 -20.27 -9.85 -1.27
N PRO A 187 -21.61 -9.96 -1.19
CA PRO A 187 -22.34 -11.01 -1.91
C PRO A 187 -22.40 -10.75 -3.43
N SER A 188 -21.68 -9.73 -3.90
CA SER A 188 -21.69 -9.26 -5.27
C SER A 188 -20.39 -8.51 -5.59
N PHE A 189 -20.00 -8.57 -6.86
CA PHE A 189 -18.90 -7.82 -7.46
C PHE A 189 -19.26 -6.35 -7.75
N ASP A 190 -20.53 -5.96 -7.63
CA ASP A 190 -21.00 -4.61 -8.01
C ASP A 190 -20.27 -3.45 -7.30
N PRO A 191 -19.95 -3.52 -5.99
CA PRO A 191 -19.19 -2.45 -5.34
C PRO A 191 -17.79 -2.27 -5.94
N LEU A 192 -17.15 -3.37 -6.35
CA LEU A 192 -15.85 -3.35 -6.99
C LEU A 192 -15.96 -2.77 -8.41
N ALA A 193 -16.94 -3.22 -9.20
CA ALA A 193 -17.18 -2.68 -10.54
C ALA A 193 -17.41 -1.16 -10.52
N ALA A 194 -18.30 -0.67 -9.65
CA ALA A 194 -18.57 0.76 -9.49
C ALA A 194 -17.30 1.54 -9.11
N ALA A 195 -16.46 0.96 -8.26
CA ALA A 195 -15.21 1.56 -7.84
C ALA A 195 -14.11 1.56 -8.92
N LEU A 196 -14.18 0.63 -9.88
CA LEU A 196 -13.28 0.56 -11.05
C LEU A 196 -13.73 1.50 -12.18
N GLU A 197 -15.03 1.80 -12.28
CA GLU A 197 -15.57 2.79 -13.22
C GLU A 197 -15.38 4.23 -12.73
N ALA A 198 -15.25 4.44 -11.43
CA ALA A 198 -14.97 5.76 -10.86
C ALA A 198 -13.61 6.31 -11.36
N PRO A 199 -13.48 7.65 -11.48
CA PRO A 199 -12.23 8.30 -11.83
C PRO A 199 -11.07 7.83 -10.94
N ARG A 200 -9.88 7.71 -11.53
CA ARG A 200 -8.67 7.31 -10.82
C ARG A 200 -8.33 8.33 -9.73
N THR A 201 -8.07 7.84 -8.53
CA THR A 201 -7.49 8.63 -7.45
C THR A 201 -6.01 8.91 -7.72
N LEU A 202 -5.35 9.76 -6.92
CA LEU A 202 -3.88 9.94 -7.03
C LEU A 202 -3.13 8.61 -6.89
N ILE A 203 -3.63 7.73 -6.02
CA ILE A 203 -3.03 6.42 -5.76
C ILE A 203 -3.22 5.49 -6.97
N ASP A 204 -4.40 5.52 -7.59
CA ASP A 204 -4.67 4.78 -8.83
C ASP A 204 -3.78 5.26 -9.99
N GLU A 205 -3.57 6.56 -10.13
CA GLU A 205 -2.68 7.12 -11.16
C GLU A 205 -1.23 6.68 -10.95
N TRP A 206 -0.73 6.71 -9.72
CA TRP A 206 0.61 6.19 -9.43
C TRP A 206 0.72 4.69 -9.67
N LEU A 207 -0.31 3.91 -9.32
CA LEU A 207 -0.34 2.48 -9.62
C LEU A 207 -0.34 2.22 -11.14
N TYR A 208 -1.09 3.01 -11.91
CA TYR A 208 -1.08 2.97 -13.37
C TYR A 208 0.33 3.25 -13.91
N GLU A 209 0.97 4.34 -13.47
CA GLU A 209 2.32 4.71 -13.91
C GLU A 209 3.36 3.62 -13.58
N LEU A 210 3.31 3.05 -12.37
CA LEU A 210 4.19 1.96 -11.96
C LEU A 210 3.96 0.70 -12.80
N THR A 211 2.70 0.39 -13.10
CA THR A 211 2.33 -0.74 -13.98
C THR A 211 2.90 -0.54 -15.38
N VAL A 212 2.72 0.64 -15.98
CA VAL A 212 3.25 0.96 -17.31
C VAL A 212 4.78 0.92 -17.33
N ALA A 213 5.44 1.39 -16.27
CA ALA A 213 6.88 1.31 -16.14
C ALA A 213 7.37 -0.15 -16.07
N ALA A 214 6.67 -1.01 -15.31
CA ALA A 214 6.97 -2.43 -15.23
C ALA A 214 6.80 -3.15 -16.59
N LEU A 215 5.71 -2.87 -17.30
CA LEU A 215 5.50 -3.39 -18.66
C LEU A 215 6.61 -2.97 -19.62
N SER A 216 7.01 -1.69 -19.57
CA SER A 216 8.06 -1.16 -20.45
C SER A 216 9.43 -1.78 -20.16
N ARG A 217 9.72 -2.04 -18.88
CA ARG A 217 10.97 -2.61 -18.39
C ARG A 217 11.14 -4.08 -18.78
N HIS A 218 10.08 -4.88 -18.61
CA HIS A 218 10.14 -6.33 -18.76
C HIS A 218 9.57 -6.85 -20.07
N GLN A 219 8.68 -6.07 -20.70
CA GLN A 219 7.95 -6.44 -21.91
C GLN A 219 7.35 -7.86 -21.80
N PRO A 220 6.56 -8.17 -20.76
CA PRO A 220 6.10 -9.54 -20.54
C PRO A 220 5.16 -10.00 -21.65
N ASP A 221 5.17 -11.30 -21.94
CA ASP A 221 4.12 -11.94 -22.76
C ASP A 221 2.95 -12.39 -21.87
N ILE A 222 3.25 -12.73 -20.61
CA ILE A 222 2.28 -13.18 -19.60
C ILE A 222 2.53 -12.42 -18.29
N VAL A 223 1.46 -11.86 -17.72
CA VAL A 223 1.47 -11.26 -16.37
C VAL A 223 0.66 -12.13 -15.42
N LEU A 224 1.29 -12.51 -14.31
CA LEU A 224 0.72 -13.32 -13.23
C LEU A 224 0.45 -12.41 -12.02
N LEU A 225 -0.81 -12.09 -11.76
CA LEU A 225 -1.23 -11.28 -10.61
C LEU A 225 -1.60 -12.18 -9.43
N SER A 226 -0.79 -12.14 -8.37
CA SER A 226 -1.04 -12.93 -7.16
C SER A 226 -1.80 -12.08 -6.14
N VAL A 227 -3.09 -12.37 -5.94
CA VAL A 227 -3.98 -11.68 -5.01
C VAL A 227 -4.10 -12.50 -3.72
N PRO A 228 -3.36 -12.13 -2.66
CA PRO A 228 -3.31 -12.93 -1.42
C PRO A 228 -4.61 -12.92 -0.63
N PHE A 229 -5.33 -11.80 -0.69
CA PHE A 229 -6.51 -11.55 0.10
C PHE A 229 -7.37 -10.46 -0.55
N PRO A 230 -8.61 -10.28 -0.11
CA PRO A 230 -9.53 -9.38 -0.79
C PRO A 230 -9.14 -7.91 -0.84
N GLY A 231 -8.42 -7.40 0.17
CA GLY A 231 -7.92 -6.02 0.19
C GLY A 231 -6.99 -5.67 -0.97
N ALA A 232 -6.41 -6.67 -1.64
CA ALA A 232 -5.54 -6.49 -2.79
C ALA A 232 -6.29 -6.58 -4.14
N VAL A 233 -7.57 -6.95 -4.13
CA VAL A 233 -8.37 -7.17 -5.35
C VAL A 233 -8.52 -5.88 -6.13
N TYR A 234 -8.87 -4.78 -5.46
CA TYR A 234 -9.04 -3.50 -6.15
C TYR A 234 -7.78 -3.08 -6.91
N GLY A 235 -6.62 -3.17 -6.25
CA GLY A 235 -5.32 -2.90 -6.87
C GLY A 235 -5.02 -3.83 -8.04
N ALA A 236 -5.34 -5.12 -7.93
CA ALA A 236 -5.15 -6.09 -9.00
C ALA A 236 -5.98 -5.75 -10.24
N PHE A 237 -7.23 -5.36 -10.07
CA PHE A 237 -8.10 -4.97 -11.19
C PHE A 237 -7.68 -3.62 -11.80
N ARG A 238 -7.19 -2.67 -11.00
CA ARG A 238 -6.59 -1.43 -11.53
C ARG A 238 -5.33 -1.70 -12.37
N ILE A 239 -4.48 -2.63 -11.93
CA ILE A 239 -3.33 -3.09 -12.73
C ILE A 239 -3.82 -3.74 -14.02
N ALA A 240 -4.82 -4.62 -13.97
CA ALA A 240 -5.38 -5.26 -15.15
C ALA A 240 -5.95 -4.23 -16.15
N GLN A 241 -6.69 -3.21 -15.68
CA GLN A 241 -7.15 -2.09 -16.52
C GLN A 241 -5.98 -1.38 -17.22
N ALA A 242 -4.91 -1.05 -16.48
CA ALA A 242 -3.73 -0.40 -17.05
C ALA A 242 -3.05 -1.27 -18.11
N ILE A 243 -2.95 -2.58 -17.88
CA ILE A 243 -2.35 -3.53 -18.84
C ILE A 243 -3.23 -3.66 -20.08
N ARG A 244 -4.55 -3.81 -19.95
CA ARG A 244 -5.47 -3.86 -21.10
C ARG A 244 -5.46 -2.58 -21.93
N GLU A 245 -5.27 -1.43 -21.28
CA GLU A 245 -5.15 -0.14 -21.98
C GLU A 245 -3.84 -0.03 -22.77
N ARG A 246 -2.72 -0.53 -22.22
CA ARG A 246 -1.38 -0.28 -22.78
C ARG A 246 -0.83 -1.41 -23.65
N SER A 247 -1.15 -2.65 -23.30
CA SER A 247 -0.63 -3.88 -23.90
C SER A 247 -1.71 -4.97 -23.89
N PRO A 248 -2.81 -4.80 -24.67
CA PRO A 248 -3.93 -5.75 -24.69
C PRO A 248 -3.55 -7.16 -25.13
N GLU A 249 -2.41 -7.32 -25.82
CA GLU A 249 -1.84 -8.60 -26.24
C GLU A 249 -1.24 -9.43 -25.09
N VAL A 250 -0.94 -8.80 -23.95
CA VAL A 250 -0.39 -9.49 -22.77
C VAL A 250 -1.45 -10.40 -22.19
N THR A 251 -1.10 -11.68 -22.01
CA THR A 251 -1.97 -12.63 -21.33
C THR A 251 -1.99 -12.33 -19.83
N LEU A 252 -3.17 -12.08 -19.26
CA LEU A 252 -3.37 -11.80 -17.84
C LEU A 252 -3.93 -12.99 -17.10
N VAL A 253 -3.22 -13.41 -16.06
CA VAL A 253 -3.61 -14.52 -15.19
C VAL A 253 -3.80 -14.00 -13.77
N LEU A 254 -4.99 -14.23 -13.21
CA LEU A 254 -5.31 -13.94 -11.82
C LEU A 254 -5.09 -15.19 -10.97
N GLY A 255 -4.38 -15.08 -9.85
CA GLY A 255 -4.26 -16.19 -8.90
C GLY A 255 -4.13 -15.72 -7.46
N GLY A 256 -3.82 -16.65 -6.54
CA GLY A 256 -3.57 -16.35 -5.13
C GLY A 256 -4.68 -16.84 -4.19
N GLY A 257 -4.58 -16.45 -2.91
CA GLY A 257 -5.53 -16.88 -1.87
C GLY A 257 -6.96 -16.52 -2.24
N TYR A 258 -7.18 -15.26 -2.66
CA TYR A 258 -8.50 -14.74 -3.01
C TYR A 258 -9.23 -15.56 -4.08
N VAL A 259 -8.50 -16.02 -5.09
CA VAL A 259 -9.05 -16.82 -6.20
C VAL A 259 -9.50 -18.19 -5.71
N ASN A 260 -8.76 -18.77 -4.77
CA ASN A 260 -9.02 -20.11 -4.26
C ASN A 260 -10.13 -20.17 -3.21
N THR A 261 -10.40 -19.06 -2.53
CA THR A 261 -11.42 -18.95 -1.48
C THR A 261 -12.64 -18.18 -1.97
N GLU A 262 -12.62 -16.85 -1.94
CA GLU A 262 -13.82 -16.02 -2.10
C GLU A 262 -14.33 -15.99 -3.55
N LEU A 263 -13.44 -15.95 -4.54
CA LEU A 263 -13.85 -15.86 -5.95
C LEU A 263 -14.58 -17.12 -6.43
N ARG A 264 -14.20 -18.29 -5.91
CA ARG A 264 -14.84 -19.57 -6.25
C ARG A 264 -16.30 -19.60 -5.79
N GLU A 265 -16.62 -18.99 -4.66
CA GLU A 265 -17.98 -18.91 -4.13
C GLU A 265 -18.85 -17.89 -4.89
N LEU A 266 -18.25 -16.81 -5.41
CA LEU A 266 -18.95 -15.75 -6.13
C LEU A 266 -19.35 -16.13 -7.56
N ALA A 267 -18.65 -17.07 -8.22
CA ALA A 267 -18.89 -17.49 -9.61
C ALA A 267 -19.05 -16.32 -10.60
N GLU A 268 -18.27 -15.25 -10.42
CA GLU A 268 -18.42 -13.98 -11.13
C GLU A 268 -17.76 -14.00 -12.51
N SER A 269 -18.56 -13.95 -13.58
CA SER A 269 -18.04 -13.97 -14.95
C SER A 269 -17.36 -12.66 -15.36
N ARG A 270 -17.72 -11.52 -14.76
CA ARG A 270 -17.10 -10.21 -15.07
C ARG A 270 -15.62 -10.13 -14.73
N VAL A 271 -15.08 -11.06 -13.94
CA VAL A 271 -13.62 -11.16 -13.74
C VAL A 271 -12.90 -11.39 -15.08
N PHE A 272 -13.51 -12.13 -15.99
CA PHE A 272 -12.92 -12.43 -17.30
C PHE A 272 -12.99 -11.27 -18.30
N ASP A 273 -13.66 -10.17 -17.94
CA ASP A 273 -13.56 -8.91 -18.69
C ASP A 273 -12.16 -8.27 -18.53
N PHE A 274 -11.42 -8.67 -17.49
CA PHE A 274 -10.09 -8.16 -17.17
C PHE A 274 -8.99 -9.20 -17.37
N PHE A 275 -9.25 -10.45 -16.98
CA PHE A 275 -8.26 -11.54 -16.96
C PHE A 275 -8.59 -12.63 -17.97
N ASP A 276 -7.58 -13.19 -18.63
CA ASP A 276 -7.75 -14.31 -19.56
C ASP A 276 -7.94 -15.64 -18.81
N HIS A 277 -7.31 -15.77 -17.65
CA HIS A 277 -7.33 -16.99 -16.83
C HIS A 277 -7.39 -16.68 -15.33
N SER A 278 -7.98 -17.59 -14.55
CA SER A 278 -7.91 -17.61 -13.09
C SER A 278 -7.40 -18.96 -12.58
N ILE A 279 -6.47 -18.95 -11.61
CA ILE A 279 -5.76 -20.14 -11.08
C ILE A 279 -5.61 -20.15 -9.55
#